data_AF-A0A972MN79-F1
#
_entry.id   AF-A0A972MN79-F1
#
_cell.length_a   1.000
_cell.length_b   1.000
_cell.length_c   1.000
_cell.angle_alpha   90.00
_cell.angle_beta   90.00
_cell.angle_gamma   90.00
#
_symmetry.space_group_name_H-M   'P 1'
#
loop_
_entity.id
_entity.type
_entity.pdbx_description
1 polymer ?
#
loop_
_entity_poly.entity_id
_entity_poly.type
_entity_poly.pdbx_seq_one_letter_code
_entity_poly.pdbx_strand_id
1 'polypeptide(L)'
;LEYMYDEERLAKDIYLALYSKYRINQLERIATNSETRHIDAVNRLAQRYGVTTSSQRAGVYSVSKIQDLYNQLYSKGVRSQRDALEVGCMVEVTDINDLQEHISTAQRAGANDIVDTFESLKRGSYNHYWAFDRGLKQMGVSDGCCSLGREYCHLEYPQNERGGGRGQGGGMGMGHGRGGGGWR
;
A
#
# COMPACT_ATOMS: atom_id res chain seq x y z
N LEU A 1 10.54 -10.37 -12.11
CA LEU A 1 9.89 -9.36 -12.98
C LEU A 1 8.50 -9.81 -13.39
N GLU A 2 8.34 -10.96 -14.08
CA GLU A 2 6.99 -11.50 -14.37
C GLU A 2 6.16 -11.71 -13.10
N TYR A 3 6.76 -12.28 -12.05
CA TYR A 3 6.14 -12.41 -10.73
C TYR A 3 5.58 -11.09 -10.19
N MET A 4 6.44 -10.08 -9.99
CA MET A 4 6.01 -8.76 -9.52
C MET A 4 4.99 -8.09 -10.46
N TYR A 5 5.07 -8.33 -11.77
CA TYR A 5 4.08 -7.77 -12.69
C TYR A 5 2.69 -8.36 -12.44
N ASP A 6 2.60 -9.68 -12.26
CA ASP A 6 1.34 -10.35 -11.96
C ASP A 6 0.84 -10.02 -10.54
N GLU A 7 1.72 -9.83 -9.57
CA GLU A 7 1.36 -9.42 -8.20
C GLU A 7 0.74 -8.01 -8.14
N GLU A 8 1.35 -7.02 -8.80
CA GLU A 8 0.83 -5.65 -8.88
C GLU A 8 -0.51 -5.62 -9.65
N ARG A 9 -0.66 -6.48 -10.66
CA ARG A 9 -1.95 -6.69 -11.34
C ARG A 9 -2.99 -7.32 -10.42
N LEU A 10 -2.60 -8.28 -9.59
CA LEU A 10 -3.47 -8.88 -8.58
C LEU A 10 -4.00 -7.80 -7.63
N ALA A 11 -3.13 -6.95 -7.10
CA ALA A 11 -3.51 -5.87 -6.20
C ALA A 11 -4.55 -4.95 -6.87
N LYS A 12 -4.29 -4.49 -8.09
CA LYS A 12 -5.24 -3.68 -8.86
C LYS A 12 -6.59 -4.37 -9.06
N ASP A 13 -6.56 -5.61 -9.55
CA ASP A 13 -7.76 -6.34 -9.96
C ASP A 13 -8.64 -6.66 -8.76
N ILE A 14 -8.05 -7.11 -7.64
CA ILE A 14 -8.81 -7.45 -6.45
C ILE A 14 -9.42 -6.19 -5.80
N TYR A 15 -8.69 -5.07 -5.78
CA TYR A 15 -9.23 -3.81 -5.28
C TYR A 15 -10.41 -3.31 -6.10
N LEU A 16 -10.33 -3.38 -7.44
CA LEU A 16 -11.45 -3.00 -8.30
C LEU A 16 -12.65 -3.95 -8.15
N ALA A 17 -12.41 -5.25 -8.02
CA ALA A 17 -13.47 -6.23 -7.82
C ALA A 17 -14.22 -6.01 -6.49
N LEU A 18 -13.48 -5.74 -5.41
CA LEU A 18 -14.04 -5.46 -4.09
C LEU A 18 -14.71 -4.07 -4.03
N TYR A 19 -14.16 -3.07 -4.72
CA TYR A 19 -14.79 -1.76 -4.87
C TYR A 19 -16.15 -1.87 -5.55
N SER A 20 -16.27 -2.65 -6.62
CA SER A 20 -17.54 -2.87 -7.33
C SER A 20 -18.64 -3.37 -6.38
N LYS A 21 -18.28 -4.22 -5.42
CA LYS A 21 -19.19 -4.81 -4.44
C LYS A 21 -19.52 -3.89 -3.27
N TYR A 22 -18.54 -3.17 -2.73
CA TYR A 22 -18.66 -2.48 -1.44
C TYR A 22 -18.60 -0.95 -1.51
N ARG A 23 -18.19 -0.40 -2.66
CA ARG A 23 -18.07 1.06 -2.90
C ARG A 23 -17.16 1.79 -1.89
N ILE A 24 -16.10 1.12 -1.44
CA ILE A 24 -15.09 1.72 -0.57
C ILE A 24 -14.10 2.50 -1.45
N ASN A 25 -14.20 3.83 -1.45
CA ASN A 25 -13.40 4.73 -2.30
C ASN A 25 -11.88 4.49 -2.20
N GLN A 26 -11.40 3.99 -1.07
CA GLN A 26 -9.98 3.72 -0.89
C GLN A 26 -9.47 2.60 -1.81
N LEU A 27 -10.25 1.53 -1.99
CA LEU A 27 -9.92 0.44 -2.91
C LEU A 27 -9.77 0.97 -4.34
N GLU A 28 -10.75 1.74 -4.81
CA GLU A 28 -10.71 2.34 -6.16
C GLU A 28 -9.50 3.28 -6.33
N ARG A 29 -9.26 4.15 -5.36
CA ARG A 29 -8.19 5.15 -5.44
C ARG A 29 -6.82 4.52 -5.47
N ILE A 30 -6.57 3.50 -4.66
CA ILE A 30 -5.30 2.77 -4.66
C ILE A 30 -5.12 2.06 -6.01
N ALA A 31 -6.12 1.29 -6.46
CA ALA A 31 -6.07 0.56 -7.73
C ALA A 31 -5.81 1.44 -8.96
N THR A 32 -6.55 2.56 -9.07
CA THR A 32 -6.53 3.42 -10.26
C THR A 32 -5.33 4.37 -10.29
N ASN A 33 -4.83 4.81 -9.14
CA ASN A 33 -3.76 5.80 -9.08
C ASN A 33 -2.39 5.19 -8.76
N SER A 34 -2.32 4.18 -7.89
CA SER A 34 -1.06 3.60 -7.43
C SER A 34 -0.72 2.31 -8.16
N GLU A 35 -1.55 1.27 -8.06
CA GLU A 35 -1.23 -0.04 -8.66
C GLU A 35 -1.07 0.05 -10.17
N THR A 36 -1.85 0.92 -10.83
CA THR A 36 -1.65 1.18 -12.27
C THR A 36 -0.23 1.71 -12.57
N ARG A 37 0.32 2.58 -11.72
CA ARG A 37 1.69 3.10 -11.89
C ARG A 37 2.74 2.06 -11.52
N HIS A 38 2.48 1.20 -10.54
CA HIS A 38 3.36 0.09 -10.19
C HIS A 38 3.48 -0.91 -11.33
N ILE A 39 2.34 -1.38 -11.86
CA ILE A 39 2.28 -2.27 -13.04
C ILE A 39 3.08 -1.66 -14.19
N ASP A 40 2.88 -0.37 -14.50
CA ASP A 40 3.61 0.31 -15.56
C ASP A 40 5.13 0.35 -15.29
N ALA A 41 5.54 0.53 -14.04
CA ALA A 41 6.95 0.54 -13.64
C ALA A 41 7.60 -0.83 -13.80
N VAL A 42 6.96 -1.90 -13.31
CA VAL A 42 7.47 -3.28 -13.48
C VAL A 42 7.48 -3.68 -14.95
N ASN A 43 6.45 -3.30 -15.72
CA ASN A 43 6.38 -3.60 -17.15
C ASN A 43 7.52 -2.94 -17.94
N ARG A 44 7.89 -1.69 -17.60
CA ARG A 44 9.05 -1.02 -18.22
C ARG A 44 10.37 -1.77 -17.93
N LEU A 45 10.53 -2.28 -16.70
CA LEU A 45 11.68 -3.14 -16.38
C LEU A 45 11.63 -4.46 -17.16
N ALA A 46 10.47 -5.12 -17.20
CA ALA A 46 10.31 -6.37 -17.92
C ALA A 46 10.69 -6.24 -19.41
N GLN A 47 10.22 -5.19 -20.07
CA GLN A 47 10.59 -4.87 -21.45
C GLN A 47 12.09 -4.64 -21.63
N ARG A 48 12.72 -3.88 -20.73
CA ARG A 48 14.18 -3.63 -20.75
C ARG A 48 14.99 -4.92 -20.64
N TYR A 49 14.55 -5.84 -19.80
CA TYR A 49 15.25 -7.10 -19.52
C TYR A 49 14.79 -8.26 -20.41
N GLY A 50 13.93 -8.02 -21.41
CA GLY A 50 13.42 -9.05 -22.30
C GLY A 50 12.52 -10.10 -21.62
N VAL A 51 11.95 -9.76 -20.46
CA VAL A 51 11.01 -10.63 -19.74
C VAL A 51 9.61 -10.38 -20.31
N THR A 52 8.96 -11.45 -20.77
CA THR A 52 7.58 -11.35 -21.26
C THR A 52 6.63 -11.21 -20.08
N THR A 53 5.70 -10.26 -20.18
CA THR A 53 4.59 -10.07 -19.25
C THR A 53 3.29 -10.32 -19.99
N SER A 54 2.41 -11.16 -19.42
CA SER A 54 1.14 -11.51 -20.04
C SER A 54 0.00 -10.74 -19.40
N SER A 55 -0.54 -9.75 -20.11
CA SER A 55 -1.75 -9.06 -19.66
C SER A 55 -2.98 -9.89 -20.05
N GLN A 56 -3.40 -10.76 -19.15
CA GLN A 56 -4.64 -11.54 -19.28
C GLN A 56 -5.85 -10.73 -18.77
N ARG A 57 -7.05 -11.31 -18.87
CA ARG A 57 -8.25 -10.72 -18.25
C ARG A 57 -8.06 -10.60 -16.73
N ALA A 58 -8.74 -9.64 -16.10
CA ALA A 58 -8.67 -9.43 -14.67
C ALA A 58 -8.98 -10.71 -13.87
N GLY A 59 -8.18 -10.95 -12.81
CA GLY A 59 -8.27 -12.16 -11.99
C GLY A 59 -7.67 -13.43 -12.63
N VAL A 60 -6.94 -13.29 -13.73
CA VAL A 60 -6.20 -14.38 -14.39
C VAL A 60 -4.73 -14.00 -14.52
N TYR A 61 -3.86 -14.89 -14.05
CA TYR A 61 -2.41 -14.69 -13.95
C TYR A 61 -1.63 -15.87 -14.52
N SER A 62 -0.46 -15.59 -15.07
CA SER A 62 0.43 -16.62 -15.64
C SER A 62 1.25 -17.31 -14.55
N VAL A 63 1.57 -16.58 -13.48
CA VAL A 63 2.22 -17.15 -12.30
C VAL A 63 1.19 -17.85 -11.41
N SER A 64 1.31 -19.18 -11.28
CA SER A 64 0.34 -20.01 -10.53
C SER A 64 0.20 -19.59 -9.06
N LYS A 65 1.30 -19.24 -8.38
CA LYS A 65 1.27 -18.73 -6.99
C LYS A 65 0.40 -17.47 -6.87
N ILE A 66 0.48 -16.55 -7.84
CA ILE A 66 -0.35 -15.34 -7.87
C ILE A 66 -1.80 -15.68 -8.15
N GLN A 67 -2.07 -16.64 -9.05
CA GLN A 67 -3.44 -17.10 -9.29
C GLN A 67 -4.08 -17.69 -8.03
N ASP A 68 -3.35 -18.51 -7.28
CA ASP A 68 -3.83 -19.10 -6.02
C ASP A 68 -4.06 -18.03 -4.96
N LEU A 69 -3.16 -17.05 -4.85
CA LEU A 69 -3.30 -15.92 -3.94
C LEU A 69 -4.55 -15.10 -4.27
N TYR A 70 -4.79 -14.76 -5.54
CA TYR A 70 -5.99 -14.03 -5.97
C TYR A 70 -7.26 -14.78 -5.56
N ASN A 71 -7.32 -16.08 -5.84
CA ASN A 71 -8.50 -16.90 -5.54
C ASN A 71 -8.81 -16.91 -4.03
N GLN A 72 -7.77 -17.05 -3.19
CA GLN A 72 -7.90 -17.04 -1.74
C GLN A 72 -8.37 -15.68 -1.22
N LEU A 73 -7.71 -14.61 -1.64
CA LEU A 73 -8.03 -13.25 -1.22
C LEU A 73 -9.42 -12.83 -1.71
N TYR A 74 -9.80 -13.15 -2.96
CA TYR A 74 -11.12 -12.86 -3.48
C TYR A 74 -12.20 -13.57 -2.66
N SER A 75 -12.02 -14.87 -2.39
CA SER A 75 -12.94 -15.67 -1.56
C SER A 75 -13.14 -15.09 -0.16
N LYS A 76 -12.09 -14.50 0.44
CA LYS A 76 -12.20 -13.77 1.71
C LYS A 76 -12.90 -12.44 1.51
N GLY A 77 -12.39 -11.59 0.63
CA GLY A 77 -12.81 -10.20 0.49
C GLY A 77 -14.28 -10.03 0.15
N VAL A 78 -14.88 -10.96 -0.60
CA VAL A 78 -16.32 -10.89 -0.96
C VAL A 78 -17.28 -11.28 0.17
N ARG A 79 -16.79 -11.63 1.35
CA ARG A 79 -17.62 -12.01 2.50
C ARG A 79 -18.22 -10.79 3.20
N SER A 80 -17.45 -9.72 3.40
CA SER A 80 -17.92 -8.51 4.08
C SER A 80 -17.08 -7.27 3.73
N GLN A 81 -17.58 -6.08 4.04
CA GLN A 81 -16.80 -4.84 3.91
C GLN A 81 -15.52 -4.86 4.75
N ARG A 82 -15.58 -5.46 5.94
CA ARG A 82 -14.42 -5.65 6.81
C ARG A 82 -13.40 -6.57 6.14
N ASP A 83 -13.84 -7.73 5.65
CA ASP A 83 -12.97 -8.67 4.95
C ASP A 83 -12.31 -8.03 3.72
N ALA A 84 -13.01 -7.15 3.01
CA ALA A 84 -12.45 -6.43 1.85
C ALA A 84 -11.29 -5.50 2.23
N LEU A 85 -11.38 -4.83 3.37
CA LEU A 85 -10.29 -4.00 3.89
C LEU A 85 -9.15 -4.84 4.49
N GLU A 86 -9.47 -5.94 5.16
CA GLU A 86 -8.49 -6.91 5.64
C GLU A 86 -7.69 -7.52 4.48
N VAL A 87 -8.34 -7.85 3.36
CA VAL A 87 -7.67 -8.27 2.13
C VAL A 87 -6.70 -7.20 1.62
N GLY A 88 -7.04 -5.92 1.74
CA GLY A 88 -6.10 -4.83 1.49
C GLY A 88 -4.83 -4.96 2.32
N CYS A 89 -4.95 -5.10 3.64
CA CYS A 89 -3.77 -5.33 4.50
C CYS A 89 -2.95 -6.56 4.07
N MET A 90 -3.61 -7.68 3.73
CA MET A 90 -2.93 -8.92 3.33
C MET A 90 -2.15 -8.76 2.02
N VAL A 91 -2.73 -8.07 1.03
CA VAL A 91 -2.06 -7.79 -0.25
C VAL A 91 -0.80 -6.96 0.00
N GLU A 92 -0.92 -5.85 0.73
CA GLU A 92 0.22 -4.95 0.94
C GLU A 92 1.36 -5.58 1.74
N VAL A 93 1.05 -6.42 2.74
CA VAL A 93 2.08 -7.17 3.48
C VAL A 93 2.77 -8.19 2.58
N THR A 94 2.01 -8.88 1.72
CA THR A 94 2.58 -9.85 0.77
C THR A 94 3.52 -9.16 -0.21
N ASP A 95 3.05 -8.07 -0.82
CA ASP A 95 3.82 -7.26 -1.78
C ASP A 95 5.10 -6.70 -1.14
N ILE A 96 5.02 -6.16 0.08
CA ILE A 96 6.21 -5.66 0.81
C ILE A 96 7.22 -6.77 1.07
N ASN A 97 6.77 -7.97 1.45
CA ASN A 97 7.66 -9.10 1.72
C ASN A 97 8.35 -9.59 0.43
N ASP A 98 7.59 -9.76 -0.64
CA ASP A 98 8.12 -10.22 -1.93
C ASP A 98 9.05 -9.15 -2.56
N LEU A 99 8.72 -7.86 -2.43
CA LEU A 99 9.61 -6.75 -2.82
C LEU A 99 10.94 -6.78 -2.06
N GLN A 100 10.94 -7.03 -0.75
CA GLN A 100 12.19 -7.10 0.04
C GLN A 100 13.11 -8.24 -0.42
N GLU A 101 12.54 -9.41 -0.72
CA GLU A 101 13.29 -10.54 -1.28
C GLU A 101 13.88 -10.20 -2.65
N HIS A 102 13.07 -9.60 -3.53
CA HIS A 102 13.47 -9.25 -4.87
C HIS A 102 14.48 -8.10 -4.92
N ILE A 103 14.38 -7.11 -4.03
CA ILE A 103 15.39 -6.05 -3.84
C ILE A 103 16.72 -6.68 -3.45
N SER A 104 16.72 -7.58 -2.46
CA SER A 104 17.94 -8.26 -2.00
C SER A 104 18.59 -9.06 -3.14
N THR A 105 17.78 -9.70 -3.98
CA THR A 105 18.25 -10.43 -5.16
C THR A 105 18.84 -9.51 -6.22
N ALA A 106 18.17 -8.40 -6.53
CA ALA A 106 18.63 -7.41 -7.50
C ALA A 106 19.94 -6.74 -7.05
N GLN A 107 20.10 -6.45 -5.76
CA GLN A 107 21.34 -5.92 -5.18
C GLN A 107 22.52 -6.88 -5.40
N ARG A 108 22.34 -8.18 -5.11
CA ARG A 108 23.39 -9.20 -5.35
C ARG A 108 23.76 -9.32 -6.83
N ALA A 109 22.81 -9.06 -7.73
CA ALA A 109 23.03 -9.09 -9.17
C ALA A 109 23.59 -7.77 -9.75
N GLY A 110 23.74 -6.71 -8.93
CA GLY A 110 24.15 -5.39 -9.40
C GLY A 110 23.11 -4.69 -10.29
N ALA A 111 21.84 -5.09 -10.22
CA ALA A 111 20.74 -4.53 -11.02
C ALA A 111 20.11 -3.31 -10.34
N ASN A 112 20.85 -2.21 -10.29
CA ASN A 112 20.49 -1.02 -9.51
C ASN A 112 19.16 -0.37 -9.95
N ASP A 113 18.80 -0.41 -11.24
CA ASP A 113 17.53 0.13 -11.73
C ASP A 113 16.32 -0.68 -11.25
N ILE A 114 16.45 -2.00 -11.10
CA ILE A 114 15.45 -2.86 -10.47
C ILE A 114 15.33 -2.52 -8.98
N VAL A 115 16.47 -2.37 -8.28
CA VAL A 115 16.50 -1.99 -6.87
C VAL A 115 15.76 -0.67 -6.64
N ASP A 116 16.10 0.38 -7.40
CA ASP A 116 15.50 1.71 -7.26
C ASP A 116 13.99 1.69 -7.51
N THR A 117 13.56 0.93 -8.53
CA THR A 117 12.14 0.78 -8.85
C THR A 117 11.40 0.04 -7.74
N PHE A 118 11.90 -1.10 -7.28
CA PHE A 118 11.24 -1.90 -6.24
C PHE A 118 11.23 -1.21 -4.88
N GLU A 119 12.28 -0.44 -4.54
CA GLU A 119 12.25 0.42 -3.36
C GLU A 119 11.17 1.52 -3.46
N SER A 120 10.87 1.99 -4.67
CA SER A 120 9.77 2.94 -4.89
C SER A 120 8.39 2.31 -4.73
N LEU A 121 8.21 1.09 -5.25
CA LEU A 121 6.97 0.32 -5.08
C LEU A 121 6.73 0.04 -3.60
N LYS A 122 7.74 -0.46 -2.88
CA LYS A 122 7.66 -0.78 -1.44
C LYS A 122 7.24 0.42 -0.59
N ARG A 123 7.74 1.62 -0.93
CA ARG A 123 7.28 2.87 -0.27
C ARG A 123 5.81 3.18 -0.57
N GLY A 124 5.34 2.88 -1.77
CA GLY A 124 3.92 2.92 -2.14
C GLY A 124 3.10 1.98 -1.26
N SER A 125 3.49 0.73 -1.18
CA SER A 125 2.80 -0.34 -0.43
C SER A 125 2.71 -0.04 1.07
N TYR A 126 3.74 0.60 1.67
CA TYR A 126 3.62 1.11 3.05
C TYR A 126 2.48 2.12 3.22
N ASN A 127 2.28 3.02 2.26
CA ASN A 127 1.18 3.99 2.33
C ASN A 127 -0.18 3.32 2.19
N HIS A 128 -0.25 2.29 1.35
CA HIS A 128 -1.47 1.51 1.15
C HIS A 128 -1.83 0.70 2.38
N TYR A 129 -0.86 0.01 2.98
CA TYR A 129 -1.03 -0.71 4.24
C TYR A 129 -1.64 0.21 5.31
N TRP A 130 -1.04 1.39 5.51
CA TRP A 130 -1.55 2.36 6.48
C TRP A 130 -2.89 2.96 6.08
N ALA A 131 -3.21 3.04 4.80
CA ALA A 131 -4.54 3.40 4.37
C ALA A 131 -5.55 2.32 4.81
N PHE A 132 -5.29 1.04 4.53
CA PHE A 132 -6.21 -0.05 4.89
C PHE A 132 -6.37 -0.20 6.40
N ASP A 133 -5.28 -0.05 7.16
CA ASP A 133 -5.29 0.00 8.62
C ASP A 133 -6.25 1.10 9.13
N ARG A 134 -6.13 2.33 8.59
CA ARG A 134 -7.04 3.43 8.95
C ARG A 134 -8.48 3.15 8.55
N GLY A 135 -8.71 2.53 7.39
CA GLY A 135 -10.05 2.13 6.95
C GLY A 135 -10.70 1.15 7.92
N LEU A 136 -9.95 0.14 8.38
CA LEU A 136 -10.41 -0.82 9.38
C LEU A 136 -10.75 -0.14 10.72
N LYS A 137 -9.89 0.77 11.18
CA LYS A 137 -10.13 1.55 12.40
C LYS A 137 -11.37 2.43 12.30
N GLN A 138 -11.62 3.06 11.14
CA GLN A 138 -12.84 3.83 10.89
C GLN A 138 -14.11 2.97 10.92
N MET A 139 -14.01 1.67 10.61
CA MET A 139 -15.10 0.70 10.74
C MET A 139 -15.24 0.11 12.15
N GLY A 140 -14.45 0.58 13.13
CA GLY A 140 -14.51 0.10 14.52
C GLY A 140 -13.63 -1.12 14.81
N VAL A 141 -12.77 -1.54 13.88
CA VAL A 141 -11.75 -2.57 14.14
C VAL A 141 -10.54 -1.88 14.76
N SER A 142 -10.52 -1.76 16.10
CA SER A 142 -9.54 -0.95 16.84
C SER A 142 -8.07 -1.27 16.50
N ASP A 143 -7.75 -2.54 16.30
CA ASP A 143 -6.40 -2.99 16.00
C ASP A 143 -6.01 -2.84 14.51
N GLY A 144 -6.95 -2.38 13.66
CA GLY A 144 -6.71 -2.21 12.23
C GLY A 144 -6.19 -3.49 11.57
N CYS A 145 -5.10 -3.38 10.80
CA CYS A 145 -4.50 -4.55 10.13
C CYS A 145 -4.00 -5.61 11.14
N CYS A 146 -3.61 -5.22 12.36
CA CYS A 146 -3.15 -6.15 13.40
C CYS A 146 -4.24 -7.13 13.87
N SER A 147 -5.53 -6.85 13.59
CA SER A 147 -6.63 -7.77 13.90
C SER A 147 -6.56 -9.10 13.13
N LEU A 148 -5.76 -9.17 12.06
CA LEU A 148 -5.49 -10.38 11.27
C LEU A 148 -4.42 -11.30 11.91
N GLY A 149 -3.78 -10.87 13.00
CA GLY A 149 -2.73 -11.62 13.68
C GLY A 149 -1.33 -11.07 13.42
N ARG A 150 -0.33 -11.69 14.07
CA ARG A 150 1.06 -11.20 14.09
C ARG A 150 1.69 -11.09 12.70
N GLU A 151 1.32 -11.97 11.78
CA GLU A 151 1.84 -11.98 10.41
C GLU A 151 1.49 -10.70 9.63
N TYR A 152 0.35 -10.06 9.94
CA TYR A 152 -0.11 -8.87 9.24
C TYR A 152 -0.03 -7.61 10.12
N CYS A 153 0.57 -7.73 11.31
CA CYS A 153 0.69 -6.63 12.26
C CYS A 153 2.07 -5.99 12.16
N HIS A 154 2.19 -5.01 11.27
CA HIS A 154 3.43 -4.28 11.03
C HIS A 154 3.33 -2.82 11.49
N LEU A 155 3.51 -2.61 12.79
CA LEU A 155 3.49 -1.26 13.38
C LEU A 155 4.80 -0.48 13.10
N GLU A 156 5.85 -1.20 12.73
CA GLU A 156 7.17 -0.69 12.38
C GLU A 156 7.25 -0.13 10.94
N TYR A 157 6.25 -0.38 10.09
CA TYR A 157 6.25 0.14 8.74
C TYR A 157 6.28 1.67 8.71
N PRO A 158 7.12 2.29 7.87
CA PRO A 158 7.22 3.75 7.80
C PRO A 158 5.86 4.41 7.55
N GLN A 159 5.56 5.44 8.33
CA GLN A 159 4.38 6.29 8.14
C GLN A 159 4.83 7.64 7.58
N ASN A 160 4.20 8.09 6.51
CA ASN A 160 4.35 9.48 6.09
C ASN A 160 3.56 10.37 7.07
N GLU A 161 4.24 11.27 7.80
CA GLU A 161 3.65 12.16 8.83
C GLU A 161 2.65 13.22 8.30
N ARG A 162 2.10 13.05 7.09
CA ARG A 162 1.17 14.00 6.48
C ARG A 162 -0.27 13.53 6.64
N GLY A 163 -0.74 13.44 7.88
CA GLY A 163 -2.11 13.00 8.15
C GLY A 163 -2.58 13.03 9.59
N GLY A 164 -2.04 13.91 10.44
CA GLY A 164 -2.53 14.14 11.81
C GLY A 164 -3.05 15.58 11.96
N GLY A 165 -4.31 15.71 12.38
CA GLY A 165 -5.10 16.94 12.27
C GLY A 165 -4.65 18.14 13.11
N ARG A 166 -5.20 19.30 12.69
CA ARG A 166 -5.18 20.59 13.39
C ARG A 166 -5.61 20.44 14.85
N GLY A 167 -4.68 20.67 15.78
CA GLY A 167 -5.02 21.00 17.16
C GLY A 167 -5.47 22.47 17.25
N GLN A 168 -6.77 22.71 17.32
CA GLN A 168 -7.29 23.92 17.96
C GLN A 168 -7.15 23.72 19.47
N GLY A 169 -6.24 24.47 20.09
CA GLY A 169 -6.23 24.73 21.53
C GLY A 169 -6.34 26.23 21.72
N GLY A 170 -7.53 26.68 22.11
CA GLY A 170 -7.83 28.08 22.43
C GLY A 170 -7.05 28.59 23.63
N GLY A 171 -6.91 29.92 23.68
CA GLY A 171 -5.95 30.62 24.52
C GLY A 171 -6.31 30.75 26.00
N MET A 172 -5.38 31.34 26.74
CA MET A 172 -5.61 32.29 27.84
C MET A 172 -4.36 33.16 27.94
N GLY A 173 -4.54 34.48 27.85
CA GLY A 173 -3.47 35.47 27.97
C GLY A 173 -3.11 35.79 29.42
N MET A 174 -2.00 36.52 29.58
CA MET A 174 -1.81 37.72 30.41
C MET A 174 -0.31 37.98 30.60
N GLY A 175 0.11 39.25 30.53
CA GLY A 175 1.37 39.68 31.13
C GLY A 175 2.11 40.79 30.40
N HIS A 176 1.87 42.03 30.81
CA HIS A 176 2.55 43.25 30.37
C HIS A 176 4.08 43.25 30.57
N GLY A 177 4.80 43.87 29.64
CA GLY A 177 6.19 44.33 29.83
C GLY A 177 6.46 45.60 29.03
N ARG A 178 6.33 46.77 29.66
CA ARG A 178 6.72 48.07 29.11
C ARG A 178 8.25 48.17 29.10
N GLY A 179 8.84 48.49 27.96
CA GLY A 179 10.25 48.86 27.82
C GLY A 179 10.37 50.14 27.01
N GLY A 180 10.14 51.28 27.67
CA GLY A 180 10.51 52.60 27.15
C GLY A 180 11.92 52.94 27.61
N GLY A 181 12.83 53.16 26.66
CA GLY A 181 14.19 53.64 26.92
C GLY A 181 14.55 54.67 25.86
N GLY A 182 14.44 55.95 26.23
CA GLY A 182 14.76 57.09 25.37
C GLY A 182 15.33 58.24 26.19
N TRP A 183 16.65 58.39 26.09
CA TRP A 183 17.52 59.57 26.22
C TRP A 183 17.46 60.51 27.45
N ARG A 184 18.69 60.70 27.96
CA ARG A 184 19.25 61.73 28.88
C ARG A 184 19.27 61.40 30.36
#